data_AF-A2XNL3-F1
#
_entry.id   AF-A2XNL3-F1
#
_cell.length_a   1.000
_cell.length_b   1.000
_cell.length_c   1.000
_cell.angle_alpha   90.00
_cell.angle_beta   90.00
_cell.angle_gamma   90.00
#
_symmetry.space_group_name_H-M   'P 1'
#
loop_
_entity.id
_entity.type
_entity.pdbx_description
1 polymer ?
#
loop_
_entity_poly.entity_id
_entity_poly.type
_entity_poly.pdbx_seq_one_letter_code
_entity_poly.pdbx_strand_id
1 'polypeptide(L)'
;MTVRPRPGAAAIIIAAVVFGAAAAAAGGGDGGMVGVDGTQFVVEGGRTIYFSGFNAYWLMMMASDPARRAAVVAAFTQASARGLNLARTWAFSDGGDQPLQSSPGVYDEAMFQGLDFVIAEARRHGIYLLLCLTNNFDDFGGKRQYVRWAADAGHNLTAGDDFFTSSVVKSYYKNHVKAVVTRVNTVTGVAYKDDPTIFAWELMNEPRCDADPTGGMVQAWVEEMAPYVKRVDGGRHLVTAGLEGFYGDGEHESKELNPWGIYYGTNYVATHRAAGVDFATIHLYPDVWLWGSTADEQAAFFRNWTRSHVHATAAFLGKPLLVTEYGKFLWKGGGANKTQRNYFLDVVLDAIYASASRGGPLVGGAFWQLLLDDDVVAGMDDLRDGYEIILAEDSRAASIIGEHSEQLASLNGQDAEALRRRRRRPASSHQKTRFGSGGDSDALRLPRTLLIRFISSFIQDNFVLF
;
A
#
# COMPACT_ATOMS: atom_id res chain seq x y z
N MET A 1 -39.63 -66.12 -10.24
CA MET A 1 -39.75 -65.44 -8.92
C MET A 1 -39.11 -66.37 -7.89
N THR A 2 -38.15 -66.03 -7.04
CA THR A 2 -37.50 -64.77 -6.60
C THR A 2 -36.32 -65.27 -5.72
N VAL A 3 -35.04 -64.98 -6.04
CA VAL A 3 -34.21 -63.87 -5.50
C VAL A 3 -33.98 -64.04 -3.97
N ARG A 4 -32.80 -64.28 -3.37
CA ARG A 4 -31.44 -63.68 -3.48
C ARG A 4 -30.34 -64.61 -2.90
N PRO A 5 -29.07 -64.50 -3.32
CA PRO A 5 -27.89 -64.83 -2.52
C PRO A 5 -27.37 -63.62 -1.72
N ARG A 6 -26.71 -63.89 -0.59
CA ARG A 6 -26.08 -62.91 0.32
C ARG A 6 -24.84 -62.25 -0.32
N PRO A 7 -24.59 -60.95 -0.14
CA PRO A 7 -23.40 -60.29 -0.67
C PRO A 7 -22.17 -60.53 0.22
N GLY A 8 -21.02 -60.69 -0.44
CA GLY A 8 -19.70 -60.76 0.16
C GLY A 8 -19.23 -59.41 0.70
N ALA A 9 -18.32 -59.49 1.67
CA ALA A 9 -17.65 -58.36 2.28
C ALA A 9 -16.79 -57.61 1.24
N ALA A 10 -17.09 -56.33 1.03
CA ALA A 10 -16.19 -55.39 0.36
C ALA A 10 -15.29 -54.75 1.42
N ALA A 11 -14.00 -55.04 1.36
CA ALA A 11 -12.98 -54.34 2.11
C ALA A 11 -12.80 -52.94 1.50
N ILE A 12 -13.18 -51.90 2.25
CA ILE A 12 -12.88 -50.51 1.92
C ILE A 12 -11.44 -50.24 2.38
N ILE A 13 -10.52 -50.14 1.43
CA ILE A 13 -9.17 -49.63 1.66
C ILE A 13 -9.30 -48.10 1.77
N ILE A 14 -9.22 -47.58 2.99
CA ILE A 14 -9.06 -46.15 3.23
C ILE A 14 -7.60 -45.80 2.90
N ALA A 15 -7.37 -45.24 1.72
CA ALA A 15 -6.10 -44.62 1.39
C ALA A 15 -5.96 -43.35 2.24
N ALA A 16 -5.12 -43.42 3.27
CA ALA A 16 -4.68 -42.25 4.01
C ALA A 16 -3.83 -41.38 3.07
N VAL A 17 -4.44 -40.32 2.53
CA VAL A 17 -3.70 -39.25 1.87
C VAL A 17 -2.97 -38.47 2.97
N VAL A 18 -1.71 -38.83 3.20
CA VAL A 18 -0.78 -38.01 3.97
C VAL A 18 -0.48 -36.79 3.11
N PHE A 19 -1.16 -35.67 3.37
CA PHE A 19 -0.71 -34.37 2.89
C PHE A 19 0.64 -34.08 3.56
N GLY A 20 1.71 -34.28 2.80
CA GLY A 20 3.03 -33.78 3.18
C GLY A 20 2.95 -32.26 3.28
N ALA A 21 3.09 -31.74 4.50
CA ALA A 21 3.38 -30.34 4.71
C ALA A 21 4.72 -30.05 4.01
N ALA A 22 4.65 -29.43 2.84
CA ALA A 22 5.81 -28.76 2.27
C ALA A 22 6.20 -27.68 3.28
N ALA A 23 7.40 -27.79 3.84
CA ALA A 23 8.00 -26.73 4.65
C ALA A 23 8.01 -25.45 3.80
N ALA A 24 7.13 -24.51 4.13
CA ALA A 24 7.18 -23.17 3.60
C ALA A 24 8.57 -22.61 3.92
N ALA A 25 9.31 -22.26 2.88
CA ALA A 25 10.53 -21.50 3.03
C ALA A 25 10.21 -20.25 3.88
N ALA A 26 11.04 -19.99 4.90
CA ALA A 26 10.89 -18.92 5.87
C ALA A 26 10.58 -17.57 5.19
N GLY A 27 9.29 -17.24 5.11
CA GLY A 27 8.76 -16.04 4.48
C GLY A 27 8.02 -15.19 5.52
N GLY A 28 8.56 -14.01 5.80
CA GLY A 28 7.87 -12.85 6.37
C GLY A 28 7.35 -12.94 7.81
N GLY A 29 6.32 -13.73 8.12
CA GLY A 29 5.42 -13.46 9.26
C GLY A 29 5.76 -14.06 10.63
N ASP A 30 6.81 -14.88 10.74
CA ASP A 30 7.33 -15.40 12.02
C ASP A 30 8.56 -14.62 12.52
N GLY A 31 8.88 -13.49 11.88
CA GLY A 31 10.17 -12.78 12.01
C GLY A 31 10.36 -11.90 13.25
N GLY A 32 9.36 -11.76 14.12
CA GLY A 32 9.38 -10.80 15.22
C GLY A 32 9.05 -9.37 14.78
N MET A 33 9.16 -8.41 15.70
CA MET A 33 8.83 -7.01 15.40
C MET A 33 9.76 -6.41 14.33
N VAL A 34 9.19 -5.57 13.45
CA VAL A 34 9.96 -4.81 12.46
C VAL A 34 10.45 -3.50 13.07
N GLY A 35 11.74 -3.24 12.94
CA GLY A 35 12.42 -2.01 13.31
C GLY A 35 13.03 -1.29 12.10
N VAL A 36 13.75 -0.21 12.39
CA VAL A 36 14.52 0.56 11.40
C VAL A 36 16.00 0.58 11.77
N ASP A 37 16.87 0.38 10.78
CA ASP A 37 18.31 0.62 10.89
C ASP A 37 18.74 1.57 9.77
N GLY A 38 18.88 2.85 10.14
CA GLY A 38 19.06 3.95 9.20
C GLY A 38 17.96 3.95 8.14
N THR A 39 18.34 3.71 6.89
CA THR A 39 17.40 3.75 5.75
C THR A 39 16.82 2.38 5.37
N GLN A 40 16.97 1.36 6.21
CA GLN A 40 16.45 0.00 5.96
C GLN A 40 15.48 -0.43 7.05
N PHE A 41 14.58 -1.37 6.71
CA PHE A 41 13.82 -2.12 7.70
C PHE A 41 14.60 -3.36 8.13
N VAL A 42 14.49 -3.72 9.40
CA VAL A 42 15.10 -4.91 9.99
C VAL A 42 14.06 -5.67 10.82
N VAL A 43 14.11 -6.98 10.82
CA VAL A 43 13.34 -7.80 11.78
C VAL A 43 14.20 -8.11 13.01
N GLU A 44 13.58 -8.56 14.11
CA GLU A 44 14.28 -9.00 15.31
C GLU A 44 15.49 -9.91 14.98
N GLY A 45 16.64 -9.62 15.59
CA GLY A 45 17.92 -10.24 15.23
C GLY A 45 18.73 -9.49 14.16
N GLY A 46 18.23 -8.35 13.66
CA GLY A 46 19.00 -7.42 12.82
C GLY A 46 19.05 -7.80 11.34
N ARG A 47 18.18 -8.70 10.89
CA ARG A 47 18.12 -9.12 9.49
C ARG A 47 17.34 -8.10 8.67
N THR A 48 17.97 -7.52 7.66
CA THR A 48 17.31 -6.62 6.69
C THR A 48 16.13 -7.31 6.01
N ILE A 49 15.02 -6.59 5.89
CA ILE A 49 13.82 -7.01 5.16
C ILE A 49 13.41 -5.95 4.14
N TYR A 50 13.04 -6.39 2.94
CA TYR A 50 12.46 -5.57 1.88
C TYR A 50 11.00 -5.97 1.64
N PHE A 51 10.16 -5.00 1.31
CA PHE A 51 8.72 -5.21 1.18
C PHE A 51 8.27 -5.23 -0.28
N SER A 52 7.62 -6.32 -0.67
CA SER A 52 6.86 -6.44 -1.90
C SER A 52 5.41 -6.68 -1.50
N GLY A 53 4.53 -5.73 -1.81
CA GLY A 53 3.20 -5.72 -1.22
C GLY A 53 2.08 -5.36 -2.17
N PHE A 54 0.89 -5.29 -1.58
CA PHE A 54 -0.35 -4.94 -2.24
C PHE A 54 -1.27 -4.18 -1.29
N ASN A 55 -2.21 -3.44 -1.86
CA ASN A 55 -3.35 -2.86 -1.15
C ASN A 55 -4.57 -3.76 -1.32
N ALA A 56 -5.32 -3.94 -0.24
CA ALA A 56 -6.61 -4.61 -0.25
C ALA A 56 -7.47 -4.04 0.88
N TYR A 57 -8.14 -2.91 0.62
CA TYR A 57 -8.94 -2.20 1.64
C TYR A 57 -10.13 -3.01 2.16
N TRP A 58 -10.62 -3.95 1.35
CA TRP A 58 -11.83 -4.72 1.55
C TRP A 58 -11.69 -5.89 2.54
N LEU A 59 -10.48 -6.22 2.98
CA LEU A 59 -10.20 -7.44 3.76
C LEU A 59 -11.05 -7.53 5.04
N MET A 60 -11.11 -6.45 5.82
CA MET A 60 -11.89 -6.39 7.07
C MET A 60 -13.39 -6.58 6.79
N MET A 61 -13.91 -5.86 5.79
CA MET A 61 -15.32 -5.94 5.36
C MET A 61 -15.71 -7.36 4.96
N MET A 62 -14.89 -8.03 4.14
CA MET A 62 -15.12 -9.43 3.75
C MET A 62 -15.03 -10.38 4.95
N ALA A 63 -14.07 -10.19 5.85
CA ALA A 63 -13.88 -11.07 7.00
C ALA A 63 -14.94 -10.91 8.10
N SER A 64 -15.66 -9.79 8.13
CA SER A 64 -16.73 -9.52 9.08
C SER A 64 -17.89 -10.51 8.96
N ASP A 65 -18.15 -11.00 7.73
CA ASP A 65 -19.04 -12.13 7.48
C ASP A 65 -18.24 -13.45 7.47
N PRO A 66 -18.48 -14.37 8.42
CA PRO A 66 -17.81 -15.67 8.43
C PRO A 66 -17.91 -16.46 7.12
N ALA A 67 -19.00 -16.30 6.35
CA ALA A 67 -19.18 -16.98 5.07
C ALA A 67 -18.22 -16.46 3.98
N ARG A 68 -17.73 -15.22 4.11
CA ARG A 68 -16.85 -14.56 3.14
C ARG A 68 -15.37 -14.56 3.54
N ARG A 69 -15.01 -15.08 4.73
CA ARG A 69 -13.62 -15.21 5.21
C ARG A 69 -12.70 -15.98 4.27
N ALA A 70 -13.23 -16.92 3.49
CA ALA A 70 -12.46 -17.63 2.47
C ALA A 70 -11.82 -16.69 1.43
N ALA A 71 -12.41 -15.51 1.18
CA ALA A 71 -11.83 -14.50 0.32
C ALA A 71 -10.49 -13.95 0.86
N VAL A 72 -10.42 -13.70 2.17
CA VAL A 72 -9.18 -13.23 2.81
C VAL A 72 -8.10 -14.30 2.75
N VAL A 73 -8.46 -15.56 3.02
CA VAL A 73 -7.55 -16.71 2.88
C VAL A 73 -7.02 -16.80 1.44
N ALA A 74 -7.91 -16.70 0.44
CA ALA A 74 -7.54 -16.78 -0.97
C ALA A 74 -6.61 -15.63 -1.39
N ALA A 75 -6.87 -14.39 -0.97
CA ALA A 75 -6.01 -13.26 -1.26
C ALA A 75 -4.60 -13.45 -0.70
N PHE A 76 -4.48 -13.84 0.58
CA PHE A 76 -3.18 -14.08 1.19
C PHE A 76 -2.46 -15.31 0.62
N THR A 77 -3.19 -16.37 0.25
CA THR A 77 -2.63 -17.53 -0.46
C THR A 77 -2.03 -17.11 -1.80
N GLN A 78 -2.79 -16.38 -2.63
CA GLN A 78 -2.32 -15.93 -3.94
C GLN A 78 -1.15 -14.95 -3.83
N ALA A 79 -1.21 -14.02 -2.88
CA ALA A 79 -0.15 -13.06 -2.65
C ALA A 79 1.15 -13.73 -2.20
N SER A 80 1.08 -14.62 -1.19
CA SER A 80 2.23 -15.37 -0.68
C SER A 80 2.85 -16.26 -1.76
N ALA A 81 2.03 -16.89 -2.62
CA ALA A 81 2.51 -17.68 -3.76
C ALA A 81 3.29 -16.85 -4.81
N ARG A 82 3.17 -15.52 -4.80
CA ARG A 82 3.95 -14.60 -5.63
C ARG A 82 5.07 -13.88 -4.86
N GLY A 83 5.36 -14.32 -3.64
CA GLY A 83 6.42 -13.74 -2.81
C GLY A 83 6.06 -12.38 -2.20
N LEU A 84 4.79 -11.96 -2.27
CA LEU A 84 4.33 -10.75 -1.59
C LEU A 84 4.32 -11.00 -0.08
N ASN A 85 4.87 -10.06 0.68
CA ASN A 85 5.08 -10.15 2.13
C ASN A 85 4.50 -8.96 2.91
N LEU A 86 3.79 -8.06 2.22
CA LEU A 86 3.14 -6.89 2.82
C LEU A 86 1.72 -6.73 2.25
N ALA A 87 0.74 -6.55 3.13
CA ALA A 87 -0.57 -6.02 2.77
C ALA A 87 -0.83 -4.70 3.50
N ARG A 88 -1.18 -3.66 2.75
CA ARG A 88 -1.74 -2.42 3.31
C ARG A 88 -3.27 -2.50 3.26
N THR A 89 -3.91 -2.23 4.39
CA THR A 89 -5.37 -2.34 4.53
C THR A 89 -5.92 -1.40 5.59
N TRP A 90 -7.23 -1.24 5.62
CA TRP A 90 -7.93 -0.31 6.50
C TRP A 90 -8.27 -0.95 7.84
N ALA A 91 -7.90 -0.27 8.92
CA ALA A 91 -8.36 -0.53 10.28
C ALA A 91 -9.43 0.50 10.70
N PHE A 92 -10.15 1.06 9.72
CA PHE A 92 -11.24 2.00 9.90
C PHE A 92 -12.41 1.67 8.97
N SER A 93 -13.60 2.05 9.43
CA SER A 93 -14.79 2.28 8.62
C SER A 93 -15.72 3.09 9.52
N ASP A 94 -15.80 4.39 9.24
CA ASP A 94 -16.39 5.39 10.11
C ASP A 94 -17.81 5.73 9.62
N GLY A 95 -18.83 5.28 10.35
CA GLY A 95 -20.22 5.42 9.94
C GLY A 95 -20.59 4.61 8.68
N GLY A 96 -21.71 4.96 8.04
CA GLY A 96 -22.23 4.25 6.88
C GLY A 96 -22.92 2.91 7.21
N ASP A 97 -23.10 2.07 6.20
CA ASP A 97 -23.92 0.84 6.29
C ASP A 97 -23.17 -0.36 6.91
N GLN A 98 -21.84 -0.37 6.80
CA GLN A 98 -20.98 -1.44 7.35
C GLN A 98 -19.83 -0.84 8.19
N PRO A 99 -20.14 -0.11 9.27
CA PRO A 99 -19.13 0.59 10.06
C PRO A 99 -18.28 -0.40 10.87
N LEU A 100 -16.99 -0.09 11.00
CA LEU A 100 -16.21 -0.53 12.16
C LEU A 100 -16.55 0.32 13.38
N GLN A 101 -16.61 1.64 13.19
CA GLN A 101 -16.97 2.62 14.21
C GLN A 101 -18.24 3.35 13.75
N SER A 102 -19.39 3.03 14.35
CA SER A 102 -20.69 3.57 13.93
C SER A 102 -20.93 5.00 14.43
N SER A 103 -20.36 5.33 15.59
CA SER A 103 -20.32 6.66 16.19
C SER A 103 -19.08 6.77 17.09
N PRO A 104 -18.67 7.96 17.57
CA PRO A 104 -17.43 8.10 18.31
C PRO A 104 -17.33 7.15 19.51
N GLY A 105 -16.39 6.20 19.45
CA GLY A 105 -16.16 5.21 20.51
C GLY A 105 -17.13 4.02 20.54
N VAL A 106 -18.03 3.88 19.58
CA VAL A 106 -18.96 2.74 19.46
C VAL A 106 -18.57 1.89 18.26
N TYR A 107 -18.30 0.60 18.51
CA TYR A 107 -17.74 -0.31 17.51
C TYR A 107 -18.70 -1.45 17.17
N ASP A 108 -18.72 -1.83 15.90
CA ASP A 108 -19.32 -3.07 15.46
C ASP A 108 -18.35 -4.23 15.73
N GLU A 109 -18.75 -5.14 16.60
CA GLU A 109 -17.90 -6.25 17.03
C GLU A 109 -17.66 -7.28 15.93
N ALA A 110 -18.61 -7.48 15.00
CA ALA A 110 -18.43 -8.40 13.89
C ALA A 110 -17.38 -7.87 12.89
N MET A 111 -17.41 -6.57 12.60
CA MET A 111 -16.40 -5.89 11.80
C MET A 111 -15.02 -5.95 12.47
N PHE A 112 -14.95 -5.73 13.79
CA PHE A 112 -13.71 -5.86 14.55
C PHE A 112 -13.14 -7.29 14.52
N GLN A 113 -14.00 -8.30 14.67
CA GLN A 113 -13.62 -9.71 14.52
C GLN A 113 -13.21 -10.06 13.09
N GLY A 114 -13.70 -9.32 12.09
CA GLY A 114 -13.19 -9.36 10.73
C GLY A 114 -11.72 -8.97 10.68
N LEU A 115 -11.34 -7.84 11.28
CA LEU A 115 -9.94 -7.42 11.36
C LEU A 115 -9.08 -8.39 12.17
N ASP A 116 -9.63 -8.96 13.26
CA ASP A 116 -8.97 -10.01 14.04
C ASP A 116 -8.59 -11.21 13.15
N PHE A 117 -9.52 -11.65 12.29
CA PHE A 117 -9.29 -12.74 11.35
C PHE A 117 -8.25 -12.37 10.28
N VAL A 118 -8.29 -11.14 9.74
CA VAL A 118 -7.31 -10.66 8.76
C VAL A 118 -5.89 -10.73 9.30
N ILE A 119 -5.66 -10.25 10.54
CA ILE A 119 -4.33 -10.29 11.18
C ILE A 119 -3.89 -11.74 11.40
N ALA A 120 -4.77 -12.59 11.93
CA ALA A 120 -4.45 -14.00 12.16
C ALA A 120 -4.10 -14.73 10.85
N GLU A 121 -4.79 -14.40 9.74
CA GLU A 121 -4.58 -15.04 8.45
C GLU A 121 -3.34 -14.53 7.71
N ALA A 122 -3.04 -13.23 7.82
CA ALA A 122 -1.81 -12.64 7.32
C ALA A 122 -0.59 -13.33 7.96
N ARG A 123 -0.65 -13.58 9.28
CA ARG A 123 0.38 -14.32 10.01
C ARG A 123 0.63 -15.70 9.43
N ARG A 124 -0.42 -16.47 9.17
CA ARG A 124 -0.34 -17.84 8.61
C ARG A 124 0.31 -17.89 7.23
N HIS A 125 0.22 -16.79 6.48
CA HIS A 125 0.75 -16.67 5.13
C HIS A 125 2.09 -15.95 5.04
N GLY A 126 2.65 -15.55 6.18
CA GLY A 126 3.92 -14.85 6.22
C GLY A 126 3.84 -13.39 5.74
N ILE A 127 2.69 -12.74 5.89
CA ILE A 127 2.43 -11.38 5.38
C ILE A 127 2.36 -10.41 6.56
N TYR A 128 3.12 -9.31 6.46
CA TYR A 128 3.01 -8.19 7.39
C TYR A 128 1.86 -7.26 7.00
N LEU A 129 1.33 -6.53 7.98
CA LEU A 129 0.26 -5.56 7.79
C LEU A 129 0.71 -4.12 8.06
N LEU A 130 0.39 -3.23 7.11
CA LEU A 130 0.31 -1.78 7.33
C LEU A 130 -1.16 -1.43 7.56
N LEU A 131 -1.49 -1.04 8.79
CA LEU A 131 -2.87 -0.74 9.17
C LEU A 131 -3.09 0.77 9.22
N CYS A 132 -3.90 1.27 8.30
CA CYS A 132 -4.30 2.68 8.28
C CYS A 132 -5.47 2.93 9.22
N LEU A 133 -5.43 4.06 9.95
CA LEU A 133 -6.30 4.35 11.08
C LEU A 133 -7.45 5.31 10.76
N THR A 134 -7.41 6.01 9.63
CA THR A 134 -8.54 6.81 9.11
C THR A 134 -8.28 7.21 7.65
N ASN A 135 -9.25 7.87 7.02
CA ASN A 135 -9.15 8.33 5.63
C ASN A 135 -9.21 9.86 5.53
N ASN A 136 -8.51 10.42 4.54
CA ASN A 136 -8.73 11.81 4.13
C ASN A 136 -10.01 11.97 3.31
N PHE A 137 -10.35 10.98 2.48
CA PHE A 137 -11.55 10.98 1.63
C PHE A 137 -12.76 10.44 2.38
N ASP A 138 -13.92 10.56 1.72
CA ASP A 138 -15.22 10.20 2.28
C ASP A 138 -15.49 8.69 2.22
N ASP A 139 -14.73 7.93 1.44
CA ASP A 139 -14.82 6.47 1.39
C ASP A 139 -14.55 5.87 2.77
N PHE A 140 -15.50 5.06 3.24
CA PHE A 140 -15.53 4.53 4.60
C PHE A 140 -15.50 5.63 5.68
N GLY A 141 -16.06 6.80 5.37
CA GLY A 141 -16.28 7.92 6.29
C GLY A 141 -15.18 8.98 6.28
N GLY A 142 -14.03 8.64 6.86
CA GLY A 142 -12.85 9.51 6.91
C GLY A 142 -13.04 10.82 7.68
N LYS A 143 -12.14 11.78 7.45
CA LYS A 143 -12.02 13.01 8.24
C LYS A 143 -13.33 13.79 8.32
N ARG A 144 -14.12 13.83 7.23
CA ARG A 144 -15.42 14.51 7.20
C ARG A 144 -16.42 13.86 8.14
N GLN A 145 -16.43 12.53 8.25
CA GLN A 145 -17.34 11.85 9.17
C GLN A 145 -17.05 12.20 10.63
N TYR A 146 -15.78 12.31 11.01
CA TYR A 146 -15.40 12.76 12.35
C TYR A 146 -15.86 14.20 12.65
N VAL A 147 -15.74 15.10 11.68
CA VAL A 147 -16.25 16.47 11.80
C VAL A 147 -17.77 16.48 11.92
N ARG A 148 -18.49 15.67 11.12
CA ARG A 148 -19.96 15.50 11.20
C ARG A 148 -20.39 15.01 12.58
N TRP A 149 -19.74 13.99 13.14
CA TRP A 149 -20.05 13.52 14.50
C TRP A 149 -19.90 14.61 15.57
N ALA A 150 -18.89 15.48 15.45
CA ALA A 150 -18.74 16.60 16.36
C ALA A 150 -19.82 17.67 16.13
N ALA A 151 -20.19 17.94 14.88
CA ALA A 151 -21.28 18.85 14.55
C ALA A 151 -22.63 18.38 15.09
N ASP A 152 -22.95 17.09 14.93
CA ASP A 152 -24.17 16.47 15.45
C ASP A 152 -24.23 16.50 16.98
N ALA A 153 -23.06 16.49 17.65
CA ALA A 153 -22.94 16.67 19.10
C ALA A 153 -23.05 18.14 19.56
N GLY A 154 -23.32 19.08 18.65
CA GLY A 154 -23.54 20.50 18.94
C GLY A 154 -22.28 21.38 18.87
N HIS A 155 -21.17 20.88 18.34
CA HIS A 155 -19.98 21.71 18.10
C HIS A 155 -20.12 22.47 16.78
N ASN A 156 -19.67 23.72 16.75
CA ASN A 156 -19.75 24.56 15.54
C ASN A 156 -18.58 24.26 14.58
N LEU A 157 -18.62 23.10 13.90
CA LEU A 157 -17.64 22.66 12.92
C LEU A 157 -18.33 22.32 11.59
N THR A 158 -17.74 22.69 10.46
CA THR A 158 -18.40 22.55 9.15
C THR A 158 -17.45 22.15 8.02
N ALA A 159 -16.13 22.33 8.20
CA ALA A 159 -15.14 22.04 7.18
C ALA A 159 -14.43 20.72 7.47
N GLY A 160 -14.14 19.92 6.43
CA GLY A 160 -13.41 18.65 6.60
C GLY A 160 -12.05 18.81 7.28
N ASP A 161 -11.37 19.94 7.03
CA ASP A 161 -10.06 20.24 7.61
C ASP A 161 -10.11 20.69 9.08
N ASP A 162 -11.32 20.93 9.64
CA ASP A 162 -11.50 21.11 11.09
C ASP A 162 -11.02 19.86 11.87
N PHE A 163 -10.91 18.72 11.18
CA PHE A 163 -10.32 17.49 11.70
C PHE A 163 -8.92 17.69 12.29
N PHE A 164 -8.08 18.51 11.65
CA PHE A 164 -6.68 18.66 12.03
C PHE A 164 -6.51 19.55 13.28
N THR A 165 -7.44 20.46 13.56
CA THR A 165 -7.30 21.50 14.59
C THR A 165 -8.24 21.32 15.78
N SER A 166 -9.46 20.83 15.55
CA SER A 166 -10.48 20.66 16.59
C SER A 166 -10.02 19.69 17.68
N SER A 167 -9.94 20.15 18.92
CA SER A 167 -9.60 19.29 20.06
C SER A 167 -10.60 18.16 20.28
N VAL A 168 -11.87 18.38 19.97
CA VAL A 168 -12.94 17.38 20.05
C VAL A 168 -12.72 16.28 19.01
N VAL A 169 -12.54 16.66 17.74
CA VAL A 169 -12.32 15.69 16.66
C VAL A 169 -11.02 14.91 16.87
N LYS A 170 -9.94 15.60 17.27
CA LYS A 170 -8.69 14.96 17.67
C LYS A 170 -8.88 13.96 18.82
N SER A 171 -9.78 14.23 19.77
CA SER A 171 -10.10 13.30 20.85
C SER A 171 -10.82 12.04 20.35
N TYR A 172 -11.73 12.18 19.37
CA TYR A 172 -12.40 11.03 18.74
C TYR A 172 -11.39 10.14 18.01
N TYR A 173 -10.50 10.73 17.21
CA TYR A 173 -9.42 9.98 16.56
C TYR A 173 -8.52 9.27 17.58
N LYS A 174 -8.09 9.96 18.64
CA LYS A 174 -7.29 9.35 19.72
C LYS A 174 -8.00 8.19 20.42
N ASN A 175 -9.31 8.28 20.61
CA ASN A 175 -10.12 7.18 21.15
C ASN A 175 -10.16 6.00 20.17
N HIS A 176 -10.27 6.27 18.87
CA HIS A 176 -10.20 5.25 17.83
C HIS A 176 -8.87 4.51 17.81
N VAL A 177 -7.77 5.25 17.76
CA VAL A 177 -6.41 4.70 17.90
C VAL A 177 -6.30 3.82 19.14
N LYS A 178 -6.81 4.28 20.29
CA LYS A 178 -6.75 3.49 21.52
C LYS A 178 -7.54 2.17 21.40
N ALA A 179 -8.74 2.21 20.84
CA ALA A 179 -9.58 1.02 20.66
C ALA A 179 -8.91 -0.01 19.73
N VAL A 180 -8.39 0.43 18.57
CA VAL A 180 -7.71 -0.42 17.59
C VAL A 180 -6.40 -0.99 18.15
N VAL A 181 -5.49 -0.12 18.57
CA VAL A 181 -4.13 -0.52 18.96
C VAL A 181 -4.14 -1.42 20.21
N THR A 182 -5.12 -1.25 21.11
CA THR A 182 -5.22 -2.07 22.34
C THR A 182 -6.21 -3.24 22.24
N ARG A 183 -6.83 -3.47 21.07
CA ARG A 183 -7.70 -4.63 20.84
C ARG A 183 -6.95 -5.91 21.16
N VAL A 184 -7.59 -6.81 21.91
CA VAL A 184 -7.16 -8.21 22.02
C VAL A 184 -7.82 -9.01 20.90
N ASN A 185 -7.00 -9.54 20.00
CA ASN A 185 -7.46 -10.31 18.86
C ASN A 185 -8.21 -11.56 19.33
N THR A 186 -9.47 -11.73 18.91
CA THR A 186 -10.31 -12.87 19.34
C THR A 186 -9.88 -14.22 18.76
N VAL A 187 -9.08 -14.23 17.70
CA VAL A 187 -8.56 -15.44 17.06
C VAL A 187 -7.22 -15.86 17.66
N THR A 188 -6.31 -14.91 17.91
CA THR A 188 -4.95 -15.21 18.39
C THR A 188 -4.78 -15.05 19.90
N GLY A 189 -5.66 -14.28 20.55
CA GLY A 189 -5.53 -13.90 21.97
C GLY A 189 -4.44 -12.85 22.24
N VAL A 190 -3.79 -12.32 21.20
CA VAL A 190 -2.72 -11.33 21.30
C VAL A 190 -3.29 -9.93 21.10
N ALA A 191 -2.87 -8.96 21.92
CA ALA A 191 -3.25 -7.57 21.67
C ALA A 191 -2.57 -7.04 20.40
N TYR A 192 -3.25 -6.21 19.60
CA TYR A 192 -2.69 -5.73 18.33
C TYR A 192 -1.34 -5.03 18.52
N LYS A 193 -1.22 -4.19 19.56
CA LYS A 193 0.07 -3.60 19.96
C LYS A 193 1.19 -4.59 20.29
N ASP A 194 0.87 -5.85 20.55
CA ASP A 194 1.80 -6.96 20.87
C ASP A 194 2.02 -7.91 19.67
N ASP A 195 1.29 -7.76 18.56
CA ASP A 195 1.30 -8.72 17.46
C ASP A 195 2.29 -8.33 16.34
N PRO A 196 3.42 -9.05 16.17
CA PRO A 196 4.44 -8.72 15.16
C PRO A 196 3.97 -8.90 13.71
N THR A 197 2.78 -9.46 13.48
CA THR A 197 2.18 -9.48 12.13
C THR A 197 1.82 -8.08 11.64
N ILE A 198 1.49 -7.16 12.56
CA ILE A 198 1.40 -5.74 12.23
C ILE A 198 2.83 -5.22 12.20
N PHE A 199 3.29 -4.61 11.11
CA PHE A 199 4.62 -3.99 11.12
C PHE A 199 4.56 -2.50 11.43
N ALA A 200 3.46 -1.85 11.04
CA ALA A 200 3.30 -0.42 11.19
C ALA A 200 1.84 0.04 11.25
N TRP A 201 1.67 1.18 11.91
CA TRP A 201 0.46 1.99 11.91
C TRP A 201 0.60 3.15 10.92
N GLU A 202 -0.41 3.39 10.09
CA GLU A 202 -0.50 4.56 9.24
C GLU A 202 -1.55 5.52 9.79
N LEU A 203 -1.17 6.78 10.01
CA LEU A 203 -2.03 7.73 10.71
C LEU A 203 -3.31 8.03 9.95
N MET A 204 -3.21 8.28 8.65
CA MET A 204 -4.32 8.61 7.76
C MET A 204 -3.93 8.26 6.32
N ASN A 205 -4.89 7.75 5.54
CA ASN A 205 -4.72 7.59 4.11
C ASN A 205 -4.78 8.96 3.42
N GLU A 206 -3.71 9.32 2.71
CA GLU A 206 -3.64 10.50 1.83
C GLU A 206 -4.09 11.83 2.47
N PRO A 207 -3.56 12.23 3.64
CA PRO A 207 -3.96 13.49 4.26
C PRO A 207 -3.70 14.67 3.30
N ARG A 208 -4.74 15.49 3.08
CA ARG A 208 -4.67 16.77 2.37
C ARG A 208 -5.38 17.84 3.19
N CYS A 209 -4.98 19.10 2.99
CA CYS A 209 -5.54 20.24 3.71
C CYS A 209 -5.67 21.45 2.79
N ASP A 210 -6.90 21.74 2.35
CA ASP A 210 -7.19 22.87 1.47
C ASP A 210 -7.23 24.19 2.26
N ALA A 211 -7.60 24.11 3.55
CA ALA A 211 -7.64 25.26 4.45
C ALA A 211 -6.24 25.85 4.75
N ASP A 212 -5.19 25.04 4.64
CA ASP A 212 -3.80 25.47 4.76
C ASP A 212 -2.93 24.75 3.71
N PRO A 213 -2.87 25.31 2.48
CA PRO A 213 -2.09 24.72 1.40
C PRO A 213 -0.60 24.59 1.71
N THR A 214 -0.06 25.38 2.63
CA THR A 214 1.37 25.33 3.00
C THR A 214 1.73 24.11 3.86
N GLY A 215 0.73 23.41 4.39
CA GLY A 215 0.85 22.12 5.07
C GLY A 215 1.20 22.19 6.56
N GLY A 216 1.12 23.36 7.19
CA GLY A 216 1.34 23.54 8.62
C GLY A 216 0.30 22.83 9.49
N MET A 217 -0.97 22.81 9.07
CA MET A 217 -2.05 22.11 9.78
C MET A 217 -1.82 20.59 9.86
N VAL A 218 -1.48 19.95 8.74
CA VAL A 218 -1.19 18.50 8.72
C VAL A 218 0.09 18.21 9.50
N GLN A 219 1.13 19.04 9.36
CA GLN A 219 2.37 18.92 10.13
C GLN A 219 2.09 18.88 11.65
N ALA A 220 1.38 19.89 12.17
CA ALA A 220 1.07 20.00 13.59
C ALA A 220 0.21 18.83 14.09
N TRP A 221 -0.71 18.34 13.25
CA TRP A 221 -1.51 17.16 13.59
C TRP A 221 -0.65 15.89 13.66
N VAL A 222 0.27 15.67 12.72
CA VAL A 222 1.18 14.51 12.74
C VAL A 222 2.13 14.57 13.95
N GLU A 223 2.67 15.76 14.26
CA GLU A 223 3.50 15.98 15.46
C GLU A 223 2.76 15.67 16.77
N GLU A 224 1.44 15.76 16.79
CA GLU A 224 0.61 15.37 17.93
C GLU A 224 0.26 13.88 17.92
N MET A 225 -0.12 13.34 16.76
CA MET A 225 -0.71 11.99 16.64
C MET A 225 0.32 10.88 16.56
N ALA A 226 1.45 11.05 15.86
CA ALA A 226 2.48 10.01 15.81
C ALA A 226 3.02 9.65 17.20
N PRO A 227 3.40 10.62 18.07
CA PRO A 227 3.78 10.31 19.45
C PRO A 227 2.64 9.72 20.27
N TYR A 228 1.38 10.08 19.99
CA TYR A 228 0.22 9.48 20.67
C TYR A 228 0.09 8.00 20.35
N VAL A 229 0.11 7.62 19.06
CA VAL A 229 0.04 6.23 18.61
C VAL A 229 1.18 5.42 19.25
N LYS A 230 2.42 5.92 19.17
CA LYS A 230 3.59 5.30 19.81
C LYS A 230 3.38 5.03 21.30
N ARG A 231 2.81 5.97 22.06
CA ARG A 231 2.55 5.75 23.50
C ARG A 231 1.49 4.69 23.77
N VAL A 232 0.41 4.66 23.00
CA VAL A 232 -0.66 3.65 23.15
C VAL A 232 -0.11 2.26 22.83
N ASP A 233 0.65 2.17 21.76
CA ASP A 233 1.33 0.96 21.28
C ASP A 233 2.42 0.46 22.25
N GLY A 234 3.01 1.36 23.05
CA GLY A 234 4.18 1.06 23.86
C GLY A 234 5.51 1.18 23.08
N GLY A 235 5.45 1.74 21.86
CA GLY A 235 6.61 2.06 21.04
C GLY A 235 7.22 0.87 20.30
N ARG A 236 6.46 -0.20 20.07
CA ARG A 236 6.95 -1.44 19.44
C ARG A 236 6.81 -1.41 17.92
N HIS A 237 5.65 -0.99 17.43
CA HIS A 237 5.37 -0.90 16.00
C HIS A 237 5.90 0.40 15.41
N LEU A 238 6.21 0.36 14.11
CA LEU A 238 6.54 1.56 13.35
C LEU A 238 5.27 2.40 13.09
N VAL A 239 5.46 3.68 12.77
CA VAL A 239 4.39 4.62 12.45
C VAL A 239 4.80 5.44 11.23
N THR A 240 3.87 5.65 10.30
CA THR A 240 3.99 6.60 9.19
C THR A 240 2.79 7.55 9.13
N ALA A 241 2.99 8.71 8.51
CA ALA A 241 1.92 9.69 8.30
C ALA A 241 0.90 9.25 7.23
N GLY A 242 1.31 8.42 6.25
CA GLY A 242 0.46 8.00 5.13
C GLY A 242 0.36 9.03 4.00
N LEU A 243 1.40 9.86 3.84
CA LEU A 243 1.44 10.88 2.79
C LEU A 243 1.52 10.25 1.40
N GLU A 244 0.85 10.89 0.45
CA GLU A 244 1.08 10.69 -0.99
C GLU A 244 2.47 11.15 -1.44
N GLY A 245 3.09 12.06 -0.68
CA GLY A 245 4.44 12.56 -0.92
C GLY A 245 4.51 14.01 -1.41
N PHE A 246 3.41 14.75 -1.48
CA PHE A 246 3.47 16.13 -1.95
C PHE A 246 4.39 17.01 -1.10
N TYR A 247 5.23 17.77 -1.79
CA TYR A 247 6.10 18.75 -1.17
C TYR A 247 5.33 20.04 -0.84
N GLY A 248 5.71 20.68 0.26
CA GLY A 248 5.11 21.95 0.70
C GLY A 248 6.02 23.18 0.53
N ASP A 249 5.93 24.11 1.47
CA ASP A 249 6.63 25.42 1.48
C ASP A 249 7.82 25.46 2.48
N GLY A 250 8.26 24.30 2.96
CA GLY A 250 9.38 24.18 3.90
C GLY A 250 10.77 24.33 3.25
N GLU A 251 11.80 24.39 4.11
CA GLU A 251 13.23 24.60 3.74
C GLU A 251 13.80 23.58 2.72
N HIS A 252 13.20 22.39 2.62
CA HIS A 252 13.62 21.33 1.70
C HIS A 252 12.48 20.83 0.81
N GLU A 253 11.51 21.70 0.57
CA GLU A 253 10.30 21.41 -0.17
C GLU A 253 10.28 22.20 -1.48
N SER A 254 9.55 21.72 -2.49
CA SER A 254 9.28 22.47 -3.70
C SER A 254 8.05 21.95 -4.42
N LYS A 255 7.01 22.78 -4.55
CA LYS A 255 5.83 22.46 -5.37
C LYS A 255 6.14 22.15 -6.81
N GLU A 256 7.27 22.60 -7.36
CA GLU A 256 7.66 22.30 -8.74
C GLU A 256 7.93 20.80 -8.96
N LEU A 257 8.10 20.04 -7.87
CA LEU A 257 8.18 18.58 -7.90
C LEU A 257 6.80 17.90 -7.85
N ASN A 258 5.75 18.64 -7.48
CA ASN A 258 4.39 18.13 -7.39
C ASN A 258 3.69 18.12 -8.76
N PRO A 259 2.64 17.30 -8.91
CA PRO A 259 1.75 17.43 -10.06
C PRO A 259 1.24 18.87 -10.16
N TRP A 260 1.21 19.39 -11.39
CA TRP A 260 0.76 20.75 -11.71
C TRP A 260 1.50 21.91 -11.04
N GLY A 261 2.59 21.68 -10.30
CA GLY A 261 3.32 22.76 -9.66
C GLY A 261 2.57 23.44 -8.50
N ILE A 262 1.66 22.71 -7.83
CA ILE A 262 0.79 23.27 -6.77
C ILE A 262 1.02 22.59 -5.41
N TYR A 263 0.51 23.21 -4.36
CA TYR A 263 0.51 22.63 -3.02
C TYR A 263 -0.78 21.84 -2.73
N TYR A 264 -0.66 20.84 -1.86
CA TYR A 264 -1.75 19.93 -1.47
C TYR A 264 -2.01 19.93 0.05
N GLY A 265 -1.44 20.90 0.78
CA GLY A 265 -1.61 21.00 2.23
C GLY A 265 -0.77 20.02 3.04
N THR A 266 0.37 19.58 2.51
CA THR A 266 1.32 18.71 3.21
C THR A 266 2.77 19.15 2.96
N ASN A 267 3.68 18.70 3.82
CA ASN A 267 5.12 18.90 3.67
C ASN A 267 5.82 17.53 3.73
N TYR A 268 6.44 17.08 2.64
CA TYR A 268 7.01 15.74 2.59
C TYR A 268 8.13 15.53 3.61
N VAL A 269 9.14 16.41 3.61
CA VAL A 269 10.32 16.29 4.46
C VAL A 269 9.97 16.63 5.90
N ALA A 270 9.26 17.75 6.15
CA ALA A 270 8.95 18.17 7.51
C ALA A 270 8.05 17.15 8.24
N THR A 271 7.04 16.60 7.55
CA THR A 271 6.10 15.66 8.18
C THR A 271 6.79 14.35 8.51
N HIS A 272 7.61 13.83 7.60
CA HIS A 272 8.37 12.62 7.86
C HIS A 272 9.56 12.84 8.81
N ARG A 273 9.95 14.08 9.16
CA ARG A 273 10.89 14.37 10.25
C ARG A 273 10.24 14.35 11.64
N ALA A 274 8.91 14.47 11.71
CA ALA A 274 8.20 14.55 12.99
C ALA A 274 8.56 13.39 13.94
N ALA A 275 8.59 13.69 15.23
CA ALA A 275 8.87 12.69 16.25
C ALA A 275 7.80 11.59 16.22
N GLY A 276 8.24 10.33 16.30
CA GLY A 276 7.36 9.17 16.25
C GLY A 276 7.01 8.67 14.85
N VAL A 277 7.34 9.38 13.76
CA VAL A 277 7.28 8.85 12.39
C VAL A 277 8.59 8.10 12.09
N ASP A 278 8.55 6.84 11.68
CA ASP A 278 9.76 6.01 11.53
C ASP A 278 10.20 5.81 10.07
N PHE A 279 9.28 5.90 9.12
CA PHE A 279 9.56 5.74 7.69
C PHE A 279 8.72 6.70 6.86
N ALA A 280 9.15 6.93 5.62
CA ALA A 280 8.47 7.78 4.67
C ALA A 280 7.62 6.98 3.69
N THR A 281 6.53 7.60 3.23
CA THR A 281 5.65 7.03 2.20
C THR A 281 5.48 8.00 1.03
N ILE A 282 5.29 7.43 -0.16
CA ILE A 282 4.83 8.14 -1.35
C ILE A 282 3.82 7.28 -2.10
N HIS A 283 2.90 7.92 -2.81
CA HIS A 283 1.95 7.29 -3.72
C HIS A 283 2.28 7.66 -5.17
N LEU A 284 1.65 6.98 -6.13
CA LEU A 284 1.95 7.11 -7.56
C LEU A 284 0.71 6.80 -8.42
N TYR A 285 -0.04 7.84 -8.81
CA TYR A 285 -1.21 7.73 -9.70
C TYR A 285 -1.15 8.68 -10.89
N PRO A 286 -0.56 8.26 -12.03
CA PRO A 286 -0.32 9.19 -13.14
C PRO A 286 -1.63 9.58 -13.83
N ASP A 287 -2.62 8.68 -13.85
CA ASP A 287 -3.88 8.89 -14.55
C ASP A 287 -4.73 9.97 -13.88
N VAL A 288 -4.66 10.06 -12.55
CA VAL A 288 -5.35 11.08 -11.75
C VAL A 288 -4.53 12.36 -11.72
N TRP A 289 -3.23 12.26 -11.45
CA TRP A 289 -2.39 13.42 -11.23
C TRP A 289 -2.00 14.16 -12.49
N LEU A 290 -1.94 13.48 -13.64
CA LEU A 290 -1.44 14.04 -14.90
C LEU A 290 -2.44 13.78 -16.03
N TRP A 291 -3.73 13.93 -15.73
CA TRP A 291 -4.79 13.73 -16.72
C TRP A 291 -4.54 14.56 -17.98
N GLY A 292 -4.71 13.92 -19.14
CA GLY A 292 -4.47 14.52 -20.46
C GLY A 292 -3.01 14.47 -20.95
N SER A 293 -2.06 14.02 -20.12
CA SER A 293 -0.67 13.81 -20.54
C SER A 293 -0.45 12.45 -21.23
N THR A 294 0.64 12.35 -21.98
CA THR A 294 1.08 11.13 -22.66
C THR A 294 1.72 10.14 -21.69
N ALA A 295 1.78 8.86 -22.07
CA ALA A 295 2.46 7.83 -21.26
C ALA A 295 3.94 8.15 -21.01
N ASP A 296 4.63 8.79 -21.95
CA ASP A 296 6.04 9.18 -21.80
C ASP A 296 6.21 10.33 -20.79
N GLU A 297 5.31 11.31 -20.81
CA GLU A 297 5.29 12.41 -19.84
C GLU A 297 5.00 11.89 -18.43
N GLN A 298 4.01 11.00 -18.29
CA GLN A 298 3.69 10.32 -17.03
C GLN A 298 4.89 9.53 -16.50
N ALA A 299 5.56 8.74 -17.36
CA ALA A 299 6.73 7.97 -16.96
C ALA A 299 7.94 8.87 -16.61
N ALA A 300 8.11 9.99 -17.32
CA ALA A 300 9.12 10.99 -16.98
C ALA A 300 8.86 11.63 -15.61
N PHE A 301 7.60 11.97 -15.32
CA PHE A 301 7.20 12.45 -14.00
C PHE A 301 7.48 11.40 -12.92
N PHE A 302 7.07 10.14 -13.12
CA PHE A 302 7.28 9.05 -12.14
C PHE A 302 8.77 8.82 -11.82
N ARG A 303 9.62 8.83 -12.85
CA ARG A 303 11.08 8.75 -12.66
C ARG A 303 11.62 9.96 -11.90
N ASN A 304 11.12 11.17 -12.18
CA ASN A 304 11.55 12.36 -11.45
C ASN A 304 11.06 12.34 -9.99
N TRP A 305 9.80 11.97 -9.78
CA TRP A 305 9.13 11.84 -8.49
C TRP A 305 9.84 10.84 -7.59
N THR A 306 10.03 9.60 -8.04
CA THR A 306 10.75 8.58 -7.27
C THR A 306 12.18 9.01 -6.96
N ARG A 307 12.90 9.60 -7.93
CA ARG A 307 14.26 10.08 -7.73
C ARG A 307 14.34 11.23 -6.72
N SER A 308 13.43 12.20 -6.78
CA SER A 308 13.43 13.35 -5.86
C SER A 308 13.14 12.90 -4.44
N HIS A 309 12.18 12.01 -4.23
CA HIS A 309 11.85 11.45 -2.92
C HIS A 309 12.96 10.57 -2.35
N VAL A 310 13.61 9.74 -3.18
CA VAL A 310 14.81 9.00 -2.77
C VAL A 310 15.91 9.95 -2.32
N HIS A 311 16.14 11.04 -3.06
CA HIS A 311 17.15 12.04 -2.70
C HIS A 311 16.81 12.76 -1.39
N ALA A 312 15.59 13.30 -1.28
CA ALA A 312 15.12 14.01 -0.09
C ALA A 312 15.16 13.11 1.15
N THR A 313 14.72 11.86 1.04
CA THR A 313 14.79 10.89 2.14
C THR A 313 16.22 10.64 2.59
N ALA A 314 17.12 10.38 1.64
CA ALA A 314 18.52 10.10 1.95
C ALA A 314 19.24 11.31 2.55
N ALA A 315 18.96 12.51 2.06
CA ALA A 315 19.64 13.74 2.47
C ALA A 315 19.11 14.29 3.80
N PHE A 316 17.81 14.15 4.05
CA PHE A 316 17.13 14.93 5.08
C PHE A 316 16.41 14.11 6.14
N LEU A 317 16.08 12.84 5.87
CA LEU A 317 15.31 11.99 6.79
C LEU A 317 16.17 10.91 7.44
N GLY A 318 17.04 10.25 6.66
CA GLY A 318 17.80 9.10 7.15
C GLY A 318 16.91 7.90 7.53
N LYS A 319 15.72 7.81 6.93
CA LYS A 319 14.67 6.81 7.20
C LYS A 319 14.44 5.91 5.98
N PRO A 320 13.79 4.75 6.13
CA PRO A 320 13.30 3.97 5.00
C PRO A 320 12.18 4.72 4.26
N LEU A 321 11.98 4.40 2.99
CA LEU A 321 10.93 4.90 2.11
C LEU A 321 10.21 3.72 1.45
N LEU A 322 8.88 3.78 1.45
CA LEU A 322 7.99 2.86 0.73
C LEU A 322 7.15 3.62 -0.30
N VAL A 323 6.90 2.99 -1.45
CA VAL A 323 5.78 3.37 -2.31
C VAL A 323 4.54 2.62 -1.85
N THR A 324 3.71 3.20 -0.99
CA THR A 324 2.58 2.48 -0.36
C THR A 324 1.36 2.35 -1.25
N GLU A 325 1.30 3.13 -2.33
CA GLU A 325 0.34 2.94 -3.41
C GLU A 325 0.96 3.28 -4.77
N TYR A 326 0.73 2.44 -5.77
CA TYR A 326 1.01 2.75 -7.16
C TYR A 326 0.09 1.95 -8.07
N GLY A 327 -0.41 2.58 -9.14
CA GLY A 327 -1.36 1.96 -10.04
C GLY A 327 -1.39 2.60 -11.42
N LYS A 328 -1.91 1.84 -12.39
CA LYS A 328 -2.22 2.32 -13.75
C LYS A 328 -3.64 1.90 -14.13
N PHE A 329 -4.49 2.90 -14.40
CA PHE A 329 -5.91 2.71 -14.68
C PHE A 329 -6.13 1.97 -16.01
N LEU A 330 -6.97 0.94 -15.99
CA LEU A 330 -7.39 0.18 -17.17
C LEU A 330 -8.80 0.57 -17.64
N TRP A 331 -8.85 1.39 -18.69
CA TRP A 331 -10.08 1.63 -19.46
C TRP A 331 -10.67 0.30 -20.00
N LYS A 332 -11.97 0.10 -19.78
CA LYS A 332 -12.71 -1.04 -20.37
C LYS A 332 -12.61 -1.00 -21.91
N GLY A 333 -12.25 -2.13 -22.52
CA GLY A 333 -12.20 -2.30 -23.98
C GLY A 333 -10.90 -1.88 -24.70
N GLY A 334 -9.87 -1.41 -23.99
CA GLY A 334 -8.59 -0.98 -24.59
C GLY A 334 -7.43 -1.96 -24.38
N GLY A 335 -7.21 -2.91 -25.30
CA GLY A 335 -6.08 -3.85 -25.22
C GLY A 335 -4.69 -3.21 -25.13
N ALA A 336 -4.52 -2.01 -25.70
CA ALA A 336 -3.28 -1.22 -25.60
C ALA A 336 -2.93 -0.76 -24.16
N ASN A 337 -3.91 -0.76 -23.24
CA ASN A 337 -3.73 -0.23 -21.90
C ASN A 337 -3.07 -1.22 -20.93
N LYS A 338 -3.19 -2.55 -21.16
CA LYS A 338 -2.46 -3.56 -20.37
C LYS A 338 -0.95 -3.45 -20.56
N THR A 339 -0.49 -3.19 -21.78
CA THR A 339 0.94 -2.94 -22.06
C THR A 339 1.44 -1.70 -21.32
N GLN A 340 0.62 -0.64 -21.23
CA GLN A 340 0.97 0.54 -20.45
C GLN A 340 1.07 0.22 -18.96
N ARG A 341 0.09 -0.50 -18.38
CA ARG A 341 0.19 -0.96 -16.97
C ARG A 341 1.48 -1.71 -16.71
N ASN A 342 1.84 -2.67 -17.54
CA ASN A 342 3.10 -3.42 -17.37
C ASN A 342 4.32 -2.49 -17.41
N TYR A 343 4.36 -1.55 -18.36
CA TYR A 343 5.44 -0.55 -18.40
C TYR A 343 5.51 0.32 -17.15
N PHE A 344 4.37 0.78 -16.61
CA PHE A 344 4.36 1.57 -15.38
C PHE A 344 4.72 0.75 -14.14
N LEU A 345 4.31 -0.52 -14.07
CA LEU A 345 4.78 -1.46 -13.04
C LEU A 345 6.31 -1.56 -13.10
N ASP A 346 6.88 -1.83 -14.28
CA ASP A 346 8.34 -1.92 -14.45
C ASP A 346 9.05 -0.63 -13.99
N VAL A 347 8.54 0.55 -14.34
CA VAL A 347 9.14 1.84 -13.91
C VAL A 347 9.24 1.98 -12.39
N VAL A 348 8.19 1.59 -11.66
CA VAL A 348 8.17 1.71 -10.19
C VAL A 348 9.02 0.63 -9.54
N LEU A 349 8.86 -0.63 -9.99
CA LEU A 349 9.58 -1.78 -9.45
C LEU A 349 11.09 -1.68 -9.71
N ASP A 350 11.50 -1.24 -10.90
CA ASP A 350 12.92 -0.99 -11.21
C ASP A 350 13.49 0.11 -10.30
N ALA A 351 12.74 1.17 -10.01
CA ALA A 351 13.19 2.24 -9.12
C ALA A 351 13.40 1.72 -7.68
N ILE A 352 12.48 0.88 -7.20
CA ILE A 352 12.56 0.22 -5.89
C ILE A 352 13.81 -0.67 -5.83
N TYR A 353 13.94 -1.63 -6.74
CA TYR A 353 15.06 -2.55 -6.76
C TYR A 353 16.40 -1.83 -6.94
N ALA A 354 16.46 -0.83 -7.84
CA ALA A 354 17.64 -0.02 -8.06
C ALA A 354 18.09 0.71 -6.78
N SER A 355 17.15 1.28 -6.02
CA SER A 355 17.46 1.89 -4.73
C SER A 355 17.94 0.84 -3.71
N ALA A 356 17.13 -0.20 -3.48
CA ALA A 356 17.38 -1.23 -2.48
C ALA A 356 18.72 -1.95 -2.68
N SER A 357 19.01 -2.39 -3.91
CA SER A 357 20.26 -3.09 -4.27
C SER A 357 21.53 -2.24 -4.08
N ARG A 358 21.40 -0.93 -3.91
CA ARG A 358 22.50 0.01 -3.61
C ARG A 358 22.51 0.49 -2.16
N GLY A 359 21.68 -0.08 -1.29
CA GLY A 359 21.49 0.38 0.08
C GLY A 359 20.87 1.77 0.16
N GLY A 360 20.04 2.15 -0.80
CA GLY A 360 19.27 3.40 -0.79
C GLY A 360 18.06 3.33 0.15
N PRO A 361 17.33 4.45 0.32
CA PRO A 361 16.19 4.52 1.24
C PRO A 361 14.90 3.93 0.69
N LEU A 362 14.68 3.92 -0.64
CA LEU A 362 13.50 3.26 -1.20
C LEU A 362 13.73 1.74 -1.18
N VAL A 363 12.93 1.04 -0.38
CA VAL A 363 13.16 -0.35 0.02
C VAL A 363 11.93 -1.25 -0.09
N GLY A 364 10.90 -0.79 -0.80
CA GLY A 364 9.72 -1.58 -1.07
C GLY A 364 8.55 -0.78 -1.60
N GLY A 365 7.44 -1.47 -1.85
CA GLY A 365 6.19 -0.84 -2.20
C GLY A 365 5.01 -1.80 -2.20
N ALA A 366 3.80 -1.24 -2.31
CA ALA A 366 2.54 -1.96 -2.41
C ALA A 366 1.69 -1.41 -3.57
N PHE A 367 1.36 -2.27 -4.54
CA PHE A 367 0.52 -1.83 -5.67
C PHE A 367 -0.93 -1.62 -5.22
N TRP A 368 -1.64 -0.72 -5.90
CA TRP A 368 -3.08 -0.57 -5.80
C TRP A 368 -3.73 -1.16 -7.05
N GLN A 369 -4.57 -2.18 -6.95
CA GLN A 369 -4.90 -2.98 -5.76
C GLN A 369 -5.10 -4.45 -6.10
N LEU A 370 -4.98 -5.34 -5.12
CA LEU A 370 -5.27 -6.76 -5.30
C LEU A 370 -6.78 -6.98 -5.15
N LEU A 371 -7.41 -7.46 -6.21
CA LEU A 371 -8.74 -8.08 -6.15
C LEU A 371 -8.64 -9.56 -6.51
N LEU A 372 -9.67 -10.31 -6.12
CA LEU A 372 -9.86 -11.68 -6.56
C LEU A 372 -10.80 -11.72 -7.75
N ASP A 373 -10.71 -12.79 -8.51
CA ASP A 373 -11.66 -13.10 -9.57
C ASP A 373 -13.07 -13.29 -8.97
N ASP A 374 -14.08 -12.67 -9.57
CA ASP A 374 -15.46 -12.71 -9.10
C ASP A 374 -16.05 -14.13 -9.17
N ASP A 375 -15.58 -14.95 -10.13
CA ASP A 375 -15.94 -16.37 -10.23
C ASP A 375 -15.43 -17.19 -9.03
N VAL A 376 -14.41 -16.67 -8.31
CA VAL A 376 -13.86 -17.26 -7.09
C VAL A 376 -14.54 -16.68 -5.85
N VAL A 377 -14.77 -15.36 -5.83
CA VAL A 377 -15.39 -14.66 -4.71
C VAL A 377 -16.43 -13.67 -5.23
N ALA A 378 -17.70 -14.04 -5.08
CA ALA A 378 -18.82 -13.21 -5.54
C ALA A 378 -18.81 -11.81 -4.90
N GLY A 379 -19.07 -10.80 -5.74
CA GLY A 379 -19.16 -9.38 -5.38
C GLY A 379 -17.79 -8.67 -5.36
N MET A 380 -16.75 -9.27 -5.95
CA MET A 380 -15.47 -8.60 -6.17
C MET A 380 -15.52 -7.64 -7.35
N ASP A 381 -16.38 -7.93 -8.35
CA ASP A 381 -16.56 -7.05 -9.51
C ASP A 381 -17.11 -5.66 -9.12
N ASP A 382 -17.88 -5.59 -8.03
CA ASP A 382 -18.40 -4.32 -7.47
C ASP A 382 -17.30 -3.44 -6.85
N LEU A 383 -16.13 -4.02 -6.55
CA LEU A 383 -14.99 -3.32 -5.94
C LEU A 383 -13.97 -2.83 -6.98
N ARG A 384 -14.18 -3.12 -8.27
CA ARG A 384 -13.28 -2.71 -9.35
C ARG A 384 -13.33 -1.19 -9.53
N ASP A 385 -12.16 -0.58 -9.47
CA ASP A 385 -11.94 0.85 -9.69
C ASP A 385 -11.07 1.12 -10.92
N GLY A 386 -10.78 0.09 -11.73
CA GLY A 386 -9.93 0.17 -12.91
C GLY A 386 -8.44 0.00 -12.61
N TYR A 387 -8.02 -0.03 -11.34
CA TYR A 387 -6.64 -0.27 -10.94
C TYR A 387 -6.39 -1.72 -10.52
N GLU A 388 -7.44 -2.52 -10.40
CA GLU A 388 -7.33 -3.88 -9.90
C GLU A 388 -6.34 -4.72 -10.72
N ILE A 389 -5.53 -5.50 -9.99
CA ILE A 389 -4.72 -6.57 -10.52
C ILE A 389 -5.26 -7.86 -9.92
N ILE A 390 -5.93 -8.66 -10.76
CA ILE A 390 -6.37 -10.00 -10.43
C ILE A 390 -5.28 -10.95 -10.88
N LEU A 391 -4.49 -11.48 -9.93
CA LEU A 391 -3.27 -12.26 -10.24
C LEU A 391 -3.55 -13.52 -11.05
N ALA A 392 -4.75 -14.10 -10.92
CA ALA A 392 -5.18 -15.26 -11.68
C ALA A 392 -5.50 -14.93 -13.16
N GLU A 393 -5.99 -13.71 -13.44
CA GLU A 393 -6.39 -13.27 -14.78
C GLU A 393 -5.26 -12.57 -15.55
N ASP A 394 -4.41 -11.80 -14.86
CA ASP A 394 -3.32 -11.03 -15.47
C ASP A 394 -1.96 -11.70 -15.23
N SER A 395 -1.71 -12.79 -15.96
CA SER A 395 -0.49 -13.58 -15.84
C SER A 395 0.79 -12.78 -16.09
N ARG A 396 0.73 -11.72 -16.92
CA ARG A 396 1.90 -10.87 -17.20
C ARG A 396 2.20 -9.95 -16.02
N ALA A 397 1.20 -9.24 -15.49
CA ALA A 397 1.38 -8.42 -14.30
C ALA A 397 1.82 -9.28 -13.10
N ALA A 398 1.21 -10.47 -12.94
CA ALA A 398 1.59 -11.43 -11.90
C ALA A 398 3.05 -11.91 -12.03
N SER A 399 3.56 -12.11 -13.25
CA SER A 399 4.96 -12.47 -13.49
C SER A 399 5.90 -11.33 -13.10
N ILE A 400 5.61 -10.10 -13.55
CA ILE A 400 6.41 -8.90 -13.23
C ILE A 400 6.52 -8.71 -11.70
N ILE A 401 5.37 -8.81 -11.01
CA ILE A 401 5.29 -8.67 -9.55
C ILE A 401 6.04 -9.82 -8.84
N GLY A 402 5.87 -11.06 -9.31
CA GLY A 402 6.54 -12.23 -8.72
C GLY A 402 8.05 -12.17 -8.88
N GLU A 403 8.54 -11.86 -10.09
CA GLU A 403 9.97 -11.72 -10.38
C GLU A 403 10.61 -10.61 -9.54
N HIS A 404 9.95 -9.45 -9.39
CA HIS A 404 10.44 -8.39 -8.52
C HIS A 404 10.45 -8.80 -7.03
N SER A 405 9.45 -9.56 -6.59
CA SER A 405 9.40 -10.07 -5.22
C SER A 405 10.58 -11.01 -4.93
N GLU A 406 10.93 -11.89 -5.87
CA GLU A 406 12.12 -12.74 -5.79
C GLU A 406 13.42 -11.92 -5.78
N GLN A 407 13.50 -10.87 -6.60
CA GLN A 407 14.65 -9.96 -6.63
C GLN A 407 14.86 -9.26 -5.28
N LEU A 408 13.81 -8.69 -4.68
CA LEU A 408 13.89 -8.10 -3.34
C LEU A 408 14.21 -9.13 -2.26
N ALA A 409 13.60 -10.32 -2.33
CA ALA A 409 13.88 -11.40 -1.40
C ALA A 409 15.36 -11.82 -1.42
N SER A 410 16.01 -11.79 -2.59
CA SER A 410 17.45 -12.08 -2.72
C SER A 410 18.36 -11.06 -2.00
N LEU A 411 17.85 -9.86 -1.70
CA LEU A 411 18.55 -8.83 -0.95
C LEU A 411 18.39 -8.99 0.57
N ASN A 412 17.41 -9.77 1.04
CA ASN A 412 17.13 -9.94 2.47
C ASN A 412 18.35 -10.47 3.23
N GLY A 413 18.57 -9.94 4.43
CA GLY A 413 19.72 -10.28 5.28
C GLY A 413 21.09 -9.81 4.77
N GLN A 414 21.15 -9.09 3.65
CA GLN A 414 22.38 -8.42 3.25
C GLN A 414 22.55 -7.10 4.02
N ASP A 415 23.79 -6.81 4.43
CA ASP A 415 24.17 -5.54 5.04
C ASP A 415 24.14 -4.41 3.98
N ALA A 416 23.35 -3.37 4.24
CA ALA A 416 23.24 -2.22 3.36
C ALA A 416 24.55 -1.45 3.21
N GLU A 417 25.42 -1.43 4.22
CA GLU A 417 26.75 -0.85 4.10
C GLU A 417 27.63 -1.68 3.16
N ALA A 418 27.56 -3.01 3.25
CA ALA A 418 28.23 -3.90 2.30
C ALA A 418 27.72 -3.68 0.85
N LEU A 419 26.42 -3.49 0.64
CA LEU A 419 25.84 -3.15 -0.66
C LEU A 419 26.40 -1.80 -1.18
N ARG A 420 26.46 -0.77 -0.34
CA ARG A 420 27.06 0.53 -0.69
C ARG A 420 28.56 0.42 -1.01
N ARG A 421 29.30 -0.44 -0.30
CA ARG A 421 30.74 -0.68 -0.52
C ARG A 421 31.03 -1.43 -1.83
N ARG A 422 30.20 -2.40 -2.23
CA ARG A 422 30.33 -3.10 -3.53
C ARG A 422 30.37 -2.12 -4.71
N ARG A 423 29.64 -1.01 -4.62
CA ARG A 423 29.66 0.08 -5.62
C ARG A 423 30.96 0.89 -5.64
N ARG A 424 31.63 1.06 -4.49
CA ARG A 424 32.86 1.87 -4.39
C ARG A 424 34.10 1.16 -4.95
N ARG A 425 34.02 -0.14 -5.23
CA ARG A 425 35.07 -0.87 -5.94
C ARG A 425 34.99 -0.53 -7.44
N PRO A 426 36.04 0.01 -8.07
CA PRO A 426 36.06 0.12 -9.52
C PRO A 426 35.98 -1.30 -10.10
N ALA A 427 35.12 -1.51 -11.10
CA ALA A 427 35.02 -2.78 -11.79
C ALA A 427 36.42 -3.14 -12.33
N SER A 428 37.03 -4.19 -11.80
CA SER A 428 38.28 -4.74 -12.33
C SER A 428 38.03 -5.13 -13.77
N SER A 429 38.87 -4.62 -14.67
CA SER A 429 38.84 -4.83 -16.11
C SER A 429 38.72 -6.32 -16.46
N HIS A 430 37.54 -6.73 -16.93
CA HIS A 430 37.39 -7.97 -17.68
C HIS A 430 37.21 -7.66 -19.16
N GLN A 431 37.93 -8.45 -19.94
CA GLN A 431 38.30 -8.25 -21.34
C GLN A 431 37.10 -7.92 -22.24
N LYS A 432 37.26 -6.85 -23.03
CA LYS A 432 36.42 -6.59 -24.21
C LYS A 432 36.64 -7.70 -25.24
N THR A 433 35.67 -8.58 -25.40
CA THR A 433 35.48 -9.33 -26.64
C THR A 433 34.92 -8.38 -27.69
N ARG A 434 35.63 -8.33 -28.81
CA ARG A 434 35.43 -7.45 -29.96
C ARG A 434 34.33 -8.06 -30.84
N PHE A 435 33.22 -7.35 -31.07
CA PHE A 435 32.30 -7.66 -32.18
C PHE A 435 32.25 -6.48 -33.14
N GLY A 436 32.36 -6.83 -34.42
CA GLY A 436 32.71 -5.95 -35.53
C GLY A 436 31.60 -5.02 -35.97
N SER A 437 32.05 -3.96 -36.63
CA SER A 437 31.29 -2.93 -37.34
C SER A 437 30.57 -3.47 -38.57
N GLY A 438 29.31 -3.09 -38.72
CA GLY A 438 28.59 -3.08 -40.00
C GLY A 438 27.48 -2.04 -39.92
N GLY A 439 27.63 -0.92 -40.62
CA GLY A 439 26.56 0.05 -40.83
C GLY A 439 25.55 -0.46 -41.88
N ASP A 440 24.31 0.03 -41.87
CA ASP A 440 23.94 1.26 -42.57
C ASP A 440 22.47 1.64 -42.26
N SER A 441 22.19 2.94 -42.46
CA SER A 441 20.90 3.64 -42.67
C SER A 441 19.55 2.90 -42.53
N ASP A 442 18.62 3.48 -41.76
CA ASP A 442 17.60 4.34 -42.38
C ASP A 442 16.77 5.12 -41.34
N ALA A 443 16.76 6.44 -41.51
CA ALA A 443 15.97 7.39 -40.74
C ALA A 443 14.68 7.69 -41.51
N LEU A 444 13.52 7.34 -40.93
CA LEU A 444 12.24 7.92 -41.36
C LEU A 444 11.84 9.08 -40.45
N ARG A 445 12.05 10.30 -40.95
CA ARG A 445 11.37 11.52 -40.52
C ARG A 445 10.12 11.70 -41.40
N LEU A 446 8.98 12.05 -40.81
CA LEU A 446 7.86 12.74 -41.47
C LEU A 446 7.02 13.50 -40.40
N PRO A 447 6.27 14.55 -40.78
CA PRO A 447 6.40 15.88 -40.17
C PRO A 447 5.12 16.35 -39.44
N ARG A 448 5.29 17.40 -38.62
CA ARG A 448 4.21 18.18 -37.99
C ARG A 448 3.51 19.08 -39.02
N THR A 449 2.18 19.06 -39.06
CA THR A 449 1.36 20.22 -39.48
C THR A 449 -0.04 20.19 -38.86
N LEU A 450 -0.52 21.39 -38.50
CA LEU A 450 -1.76 21.76 -37.78
C LEU A 450 -3.05 21.58 -38.59
N LEU A 451 -4.22 21.48 -37.90
CA LEU A 451 -5.42 22.38 -37.96
C LEU A 451 -6.60 21.78 -37.14
N ILE A 452 -6.96 22.28 -35.95
CA ILE A 452 -8.07 23.22 -35.59
C ILE A 452 -9.53 22.72 -35.77
N ARG A 453 -10.19 22.57 -34.60
CA ARG A 453 -11.58 22.92 -34.16
C ARG A 453 -12.80 21.98 -34.30
N PHE A 454 -13.47 21.93 -33.13
CA PHE A 454 -14.88 21.70 -32.78
C PHE A 454 -15.44 20.27 -32.85
N ILE A 455 -15.81 19.73 -31.68
CA ILE A 455 -17.21 19.58 -31.25
C ILE A 455 -17.26 19.54 -29.72
N SER A 456 -18.16 20.36 -29.18
CA SER A 456 -18.60 20.41 -27.79
C SER A 456 -19.73 19.39 -27.57
N SER A 457 -19.99 19.05 -26.30
CA SER A 457 -21.09 18.24 -25.77
C SER A 457 -20.81 16.74 -25.60
N PHE A 458 -20.17 16.39 -24.47
CA PHE A 458 -20.55 15.24 -23.66
C PHE A 458 -20.02 15.42 -22.23
N ILE A 459 -20.54 16.43 -21.52
CA ILE A 459 -20.47 16.55 -20.06
C ILE A 459 -21.83 17.07 -19.61
N GLN A 460 -22.74 16.15 -19.32
CA GLN A 460 -23.74 16.27 -18.27
C GLN A 460 -24.21 14.86 -17.97
N ASP A 461 -24.31 14.58 -16.67
CA ASP A 461 -24.73 13.35 -16.01
C ASP A 461 -23.60 12.34 -15.71
N ASN A 462 -23.35 12.19 -14.40
CA ASN A 462 -22.47 11.24 -13.69
C ASN A 462 -21.17 11.73 -13.06
N PHE A 463 -21.10 13.00 -12.64
CA PHE A 463 -20.24 13.37 -11.50
C PHE A 463 -20.93 14.41 -10.62
N VAL A 464 -21.95 13.95 -9.89
CA VAL A 464 -22.34 14.52 -8.61
C VAL A 464 -22.30 13.36 -7.61
N LEU A 465 -21.23 13.39 -6.82
CA LEU A 465 -20.83 12.58 -5.66
C LEU A 465 -19.41 12.06 -5.91
N PHE A 466 -18.44 12.93 -5.66
CA PHE A 466 -17.33 12.74 -4.72
C PHE A 466 -16.83 14.13 -4.31
#